data_AF-A0A8S2F5I5-F1
#
_entry.id   AF-A0A8S2F5I5-F1
#
_cell.length_a   1.000
_cell.length_b   1.000
_cell.length_c   1.000
_cell.angle_alpha   90.00
_cell.angle_beta   90.00
_cell.angle_gamma   90.00
#
_symmetry.space_group_name_H-M   'P 1'
#
loop_
_entity.id
_entity.type
_entity.pdbx_description
1 polymer ?
#
loop_
_entity_poly.entity_id
_entity_poly.type
_entity_poly.pdbx_seq_one_letter_code
_entity_poly.pdbx_strand_id
1 'polypeptide(L)'
;MIKNDDKSIKFHKPVKTPKSSPVWESFSIVVVNDVKQEVVRCDGCKLLLIYRQKDGTHSLAKHKRSCQGGEIEGGTSSLNQTEVTEFYLSSKTYNAPKKLKEKVKLACTEFIALDSRAFELLSGEGFSNMAQSIFDAGKHFNPTSNINVKEFIPSPVTISRHIDNLYEKKKSELVQFCSNMKTYCIICDFWTERFTGLSYCGLALRHVSVDFKLYNFILGCVLYDVESQSGSNIRMFVDEQLSLYGMYRHCRYIQF
;
A
#
# COMPACT_ATOMS: atom_id res chain seq x y z
N MET A 1 -22.68 37.43 12.76
CA MET A 1 -22.00 37.41 11.46
C MET A 1 -21.51 38.83 11.20
N ILE A 2 -20.19 39.07 11.31
CA ILE A 2 -19.61 40.41 11.25
C ILE A 2 -19.48 40.81 9.77
N LYS A 3 -20.06 41.94 9.36
CA LYS A 3 -20.03 42.44 7.98
C LYS A 3 -18.78 43.32 7.76
N ASN A 4 -18.32 43.42 6.51
CA ASN A 4 -17.05 44.08 6.14
C ASN A 4 -17.01 45.59 6.49
N ASP A 5 -18.18 46.21 6.70
CA ASP A 5 -18.36 47.65 7.02
C ASP A 5 -18.98 47.89 8.41
N ASP A 6 -18.77 46.96 9.35
CA ASP A 6 -19.22 47.12 10.72
C ASP A 6 -18.41 48.22 11.43
N LYS A 7 -19.09 49.27 11.91
CA LYS A 7 -18.48 50.42 12.62
C LYS A 7 -17.69 50.01 13.87
N SER A 8 -17.89 48.78 14.35
CA SER A 8 -17.15 48.20 15.48
C SER A 8 -15.72 47.75 15.14
N ILE A 9 -15.36 47.65 13.86
CA ILE A 9 -14.02 47.21 13.41
C ILE A 9 -13.19 48.40 12.96
N LYS A 10 -12.03 48.57 13.59
CA LYS A 10 -11.03 49.58 13.23
C LYS A 10 -9.71 48.90 12.86
N PHE A 11 -9.02 49.44 11.86
CA PHE A 11 -7.70 48.96 11.45
C PHE A 11 -6.63 49.97 11.88
N HIS A 12 -5.67 49.53 12.69
CA HIS A 12 -4.64 50.39 13.23
C HIS A 12 -3.26 49.98 12.74
N LYS A 13 -2.46 50.95 12.29
CA LYS A 13 -1.03 50.75 12.06
C LYS A 13 -0.30 50.70 13.41
N PRO A 14 0.59 49.73 13.63
CA PRO A 14 1.41 49.74 14.83
C PRO A 14 2.38 50.93 14.81
N VAL A 15 2.63 51.50 15.99
CA VAL A 15 3.56 52.62 16.16
C VAL A 15 4.97 52.16 15.76
N LYS A 16 5.59 52.86 14.81
CA LYS A 16 6.97 52.59 14.39
C LYS A 16 7.92 52.93 15.54
N THR A 17 8.70 51.94 15.96
CA THR A 17 9.84 52.11 16.87
C THR A 17 11.11 51.64 16.16
N PRO A 18 12.33 52.01 16.62
CA PRO A 18 13.58 51.54 16.01
C PRO A 18 13.71 50.01 15.95
N LYS A 19 12.96 49.28 16.78
CA LYS A 19 12.91 47.81 16.83
C LYS A 19 11.75 47.21 16.02
N SER A 20 10.94 48.03 15.35
CA SER A 20 9.77 47.57 14.62
C SER A 20 10.14 46.95 13.27
N SER A 21 9.55 45.80 12.95
CA SER A 21 9.79 45.09 11.70
C SER A 21 9.19 45.86 10.51
N PRO A 22 9.90 45.97 9.36
CA PRO A 22 9.41 46.67 8.17
C PRO A 22 8.19 46.01 7.53
N VAL A 23 7.87 44.77 7.94
CA VAL A 23 6.68 44.06 7.47
C VAL A 23 5.38 44.83 7.75
N TRP A 24 5.32 45.60 8.85
CA TRP A 24 4.13 46.33 9.29
C TRP A 24 3.68 47.45 8.36
N GLU A 25 4.51 47.82 7.39
CA GLU A 25 4.11 48.75 6.33
C GLU A 25 2.97 48.19 5.48
N SER A 26 2.85 46.87 5.36
CA SER A 26 1.86 46.18 4.52
C SER A 26 0.71 45.52 5.29
N PHE A 27 0.65 45.70 6.62
CA PHE A 27 -0.39 45.13 7.47
C PHE A 27 -0.94 46.12 8.48
N SER A 28 -2.19 45.90 8.89
CA SER A 28 -2.90 46.67 9.91
C SER A 28 -3.48 45.74 10.98
N ILE A 29 -3.37 46.12 12.25
CA ILE A 29 -3.94 45.36 13.38
C ILE A 29 -5.45 45.56 13.41
N VAL A 30 -6.19 44.45 13.58
CA VAL A 30 -7.65 44.49 13.72
C VAL A 30 -8.00 44.80 15.16
N VAL A 31 -8.81 45.83 15.35
CA VAL A 31 -9.34 46.26 16.64
C VAL A 31 -10.85 46.17 16.57
N VAL A 32 -11.46 45.44 17.50
CA VAL A 32 -12.92 45.27 17.60
C VAL A 32 -13.37 45.83 18.93
N ASN A 33 -14.30 46.78 18.94
CA ASN A 33 -14.75 47.48 20.15
C ASN A 33 -13.59 48.02 21.00
N ASP A 34 -12.60 48.62 20.34
CA ASP A 34 -11.38 49.17 20.93
C ASP A 34 -10.45 48.13 21.63
N VAL A 35 -10.72 46.83 21.45
CA VAL A 35 -9.85 45.73 21.89
C VAL A 35 -9.02 45.20 20.73
N LYS A 36 -7.68 45.21 20.89
CA LYS A 36 -6.75 44.61 19.92
C LYS A 36 -6.98 43.12 19.83
N GLN A 37 -7.17 42.63 18.62
CA GLN A 37 -7.31 41.20 18.36
C GLN A 37 -5.95 40.59 17.99
N GLU A 38 -5.80 39.29 18.19
CA GLU A 38 -4.64 38.51 17.69
C GLU A 38 -4.74 38.25 16.18
N VAL A 39 -5.25 39.23 15.43
CA VAL A 39 -5.51 39.15 14.00
C VAL A 39 -5.06 40.46 13.35
N VAL A 40 -4.44 40.34 12.18
CA VAL A 40 -4.00 41.46 11.37
C VAL A 40 -4.52 41.29 9.95
N ARG A 41 -4.78 42.41 9.28
CA ARG A 41 -5.23 42.47 7.89
C ARG A 41 -4.07 42.86 6.99
N CYS A 42 -3.90 42.18 5.86
CA CYS A 42 -3.02 42.64 4.80
C CYS A 42 -3.65 43.83 4.07
N ASP A 43 -2.92 44.92 3.88
CA ASP A 43 -3.47 46.09 3.21
C ASP A 43 -3.59 45.92 1.69
N GLY A 44 -2.84 44.96 1.12
CA GLY A 44 -2.88 44.60 -0.30
C GLY A 44 -4.09 43.73 -0.65
N CYS A 45 -4.09 42.47 -0.20
CA CYS A 45 -5.13 41.49 -0.54
C CYS A 45 -6.32 41.46 0.44
N LYS A 46 -6.32 42.30 1.48
CA LYS A 46 -7.34 42.38 2.54
C LYS A 46 -7.53 41.08 3.37
N LEU A 47 -6.70 40.06 3.18
CA LEU A 47 -6.74 38.80 3.92
C LEU A 47 -6.42 39.03 5.41
N LEU A 48 -7.16 38.32 6.27
CA LEU A 48 -6.91 38.27 7.72
C LEU A 48 -5.93 37.15 8.07
N LEU A 49 -4.95 37.46 8.91
CA LEU A 49 -3.92 36.55 9.36
C LEU A 49 -3.85 36.59 10.89
N ILE A 50 -3.69 35.43 11.52
CA ILE A 50 -3.47 35.35 12.96
C ILE A 50 -2.06 35.84 13.28
N TYR A 51 -1.96 36.74 14.26
CA TYR A 51 -0.69 37.27 14.75
C TYR A 51 -0.74 37.38 16.27
N ARG A 52 0.19 36.68 16.93
CA ARG A 52 0.47 36.83 18.35
C ARG A 52 1.84 37.46 18.50
N GLN A 53 1.96 38.43 19.41
CA GLN A 53 3.21 39.17 19.60
C GLN A 53 4.40 38.26 19.95
N LYS A 54 4.15 37.16 20.66
CA LYS A 54 5.15 36.15 21.03
C LYS A 54 5.73 35.35 19.85
N ASP A 55 4.98 35.21 18.76
CA ASP A 55 5.33 34.33 17.64
C ASP A 55 6.16 35.07 16.56
N GLY A 56 6.43 36.37 16.78
CA GLY A 56 7.19 37.21 15.84
C GLY A 56 6.45 37.47 14.53
N THR A 57 7.17 38.03 13.54
CA THR A 57 6.55 38.50 12.27
C THR A 57 6.84 37.63 11.05
N HIS A 58 7.31 36.39 11.26
CA HIS A 58 7.73 35.49 10.17
C HIS A 58 6.56 35.10 9.24
N SER A 59 5.37 34.80 9.79
CA SER A 59 4.17 34.49 9.01
C SER A 59 3.74 35.64 8.09
N LEU A 60 3.81 36.88 8.61
CA LEU A 60 3.52 38.11 7.88
C LEU A 60 4.52 38.34 6.75
N ALA A 61 5.81 38.12 7.01
CA ALA A 61 6.85 38.23 6.00
C ALA A 61 6.72 37.16 4.89
N LYS A 62 6.28 35.95 5.25
CA LYS A 62 5.96 34.89 4.27
C LYS A 62 4.78 35.30 3.39
N HIS A 63 3.70 35.79 3.99
CA HIS A 63 2.55 36.29 3.24
C HIS A 63 2.91 37.47 2.33
N LYS A 64 3.67 38.46 2.82
CA LYS A 64 4.10 39.62 2.02
C LYS A 64 4.81 39.21 0.73
N ARG A 65 5.62 38.14 0.78
CA ARG A 65 6.33 37.60 -0.40
C ARG A 65 5.42 36.92 -1.42
N SER A 66 4.27 36.40 -1.01
CA SER A 66 3.34 35.65 -1.87
C SER A 66 2.01 36.38 -2.10
N CYS A 67 1.89 37.63 -1.64
CA CYS A 67 0.66 38.40 -1.71
C CYS A 67 0.47 38.93 -3.14
N GLN A 68 -0.55 38.43 -3.85
CA GLN A 68 -0.91 38.83 -5.21
C GLN A 68 -1.81 40.08 -5.21
N GLY A 69 -1.40 41.13 -4.49
CA GLY A 69 -2.20 42.33 -4.22
C GLY A 69 -3.14 42.75 -5.36
N GLY A 70 -4.44 42.57 -5.13
CA GLY A 70 -5.51 42.95 -6.04
C GLY A 70 -6.80 43.09 -5.24
N GLU A 71 -7.53 44.16 -5.51
CA GLU A 71 -8.87 44.36 -4.99
C GLU A 71 -9.78 43.29 -5.61
N ILE A 72 -10.39 42.46 -4.76
CA ILE A 72 -11.44 41.54 -5.20
C ILE A 72 -12.70 42.39 -5.39
N GLU A 73 -12.79 43.07 -6.53
CA GLU A 73 -14.07 43.57 -7.04
C GLU A 73 -14.82 42.41 -7.69
N GLY A 74 -16.12 42.31 -7.39
CA GLY A 74 -16.97 41.17 -7.68
C GLY A 74 -16.92 40.74 -9.15
N GLY A 75 -16.54 39.48 -9.40
CA GLY A 75 -16.55 38.90 -10.73
C GLY A 75 -16.05 37.46 -10.71
N THR A 76 -16.97 36.53 -10.90
CA THR A 76 -16.79 35.08 -11.09
C THR A 76 -15.45 34.68 -11.72
N SER A 77 -14.56 34.09 -10.94
CA SER A 77 -13.56 33.13 -11.41
C SER A 77 -13.00 32.31 -10.24
N SER A 78 -12.83 31.02 -10.49
CA SER A 78 -12.56 29.93 -9.55
C SER A 78 -11.58 30.25 -8.41
N LEU A 79 -12.11 30.52 -7.23
CA LEU A 79 -11.42 30.15 -6.00
C LEU A 79 -11.64 28.65 -5.84
N ASN A 80 -10.62 27.85 -6.14
CA ASN A 80 -10.49 26.50 -5.62
C ASN A 80 -10.39 26.60 -4.09
N GLN A 81 -11.53 26.83 -3.44
CA GLN A 81 -11.66 26.61 -2.02
C GLN A 81 -11.57 25.10 -1.84
N THR A 82 -10.39 24.65 -1.40
CA THR A 82 -10.13 23.29 -0.95
C THR A 82 -11.28 22.92 0.00
N GLU A 83 -12.15 21.99 -0.39
CA GLU A 83 -13.23 21.58 0.50
C GLU A 83 -12.61 21.10 1.82
N VAL A 84 -13.26 21.38 2.96
CA VAL A 84 -12.79 20.89 4.27
C VAL A 84 -12.68 19.36 4.28
N THR A 85 -13.46 18.69 3.44
CA THR A 85 -13.39 17.25 3.16
C THR A 85 -12.03 16.84 2.60
N GLU A 86 -11.35 17.65 1.79
CA GLU A 86 -10.04 17.35 1.22
C GLU A 86 -8.94 17.29 2.31
N PHE A 87 -9.12 17.98 3.44
CA PHE A 87 -8.22 17.85 4.60
C PHE A 87 -8.32 16.47 5.28
N TYR A 88 -9.50 15.83 5.19
CA TYR A 88 -9.75 14.47 5.70
C TYR A 88 -9.59 13.39 4.63
N LEU A 89 -9.74 13.75 3.35
CA LEU A 89 -9.69 12.85 2.19
C LEU A 89 -8.34 12.85 1.48
N SER A 90 -7.40 13.73 1.83
CA SER A 90 -6.02 13.57 1.38
C SER A 90 -5.42 12.37 2.14
N SER A 91 -5.66 11.18 1.63
CA SER A 91 -4.70 10.09 1.62
C SER A 91 -3.47 10.57 0.83
N LYS A 92 -2.78 11.59 1.37
CA LYS A 92 -1.44 11.95 0.94
C LYS A 92 -0.65 10.67 1.01
N THR A 93 -0.15 10.23 -0.15
CA THR A 93 0.89 9.22 -0.22
C THR A 93 1.99 9.65 0.74
N TYR A 94 2.04 9.00 1.91
CA TYR A 94 2.97 9.37 2.95
C TYR A 94 4.36 9.02 2.44
N ASN A 95 5.13 10.03 2.08
CA ASN A 95 6.51 9.85 1.69
C ASN A 95 7.33 9.58 2.94
N ALA A 96 7.68 8.30 3.14
CA ALA A 96 8.52 7.90 4.27
C ALA A 96 9.82 8.73 4.31
N PRO A 97 10.25 9.22 5.50
CA PRO A 97 11.47 10.01 5.63
C PRO A 97 12.69 9.28 5.06
N LYS A 98 13.62 10.00 4.41
CA LYS A 98 14.82 9.41 3.79
C LYS A 98 15.61 8.53 4.77
N LYS A 99 15.80 9.00 6.00
CA LYS A 99 16.50 8.25 7.05
C LYS A 99 15.82 6.92 7.39
N LEU A 100 14.49 6.86 7.34
CA LEU A 100 13.73 5.63 7.55
C LEU A 100 13.91 4.68 6.37
N LYS A 101 13.84 5.20 5.13
CA LYS A 101 14.09 4.41 3.91
C LYS A 101 15.47 3.77 3.91
N GLU A 102 16.52 4.51 4.29
CA GLU A 102 17.88 3.96 4.39
C GLU A 102 17.99 2.87 5.47
N LYS A 103 17.32 3.02 6.62
CA LYS A 103 17.29 1.97 7.65
C LYS A 103 16.66 0.68 7.13
N VAL A 104 15.51 0.78 6.47
CA VAL A 104 14.81 -0.38 5.89
C VAL A 104 15.68 -1.03 4.80
N LYS A 105 16.31 -0.24 3.94
CA LYS A 105 17.23 -0.74 2.91
C LYS A 105 18.39 -1.54 3.50
N LEU A 106 19.03 -1.04 4.56
CA LEU A 106 20.11 -1.77 5.24
C LEU A 106 19.59 -3.07 5.86
N ALA A 107 18.45 -3.04 6.54
CA ALA A 107 17.84 -4.24 7.13
C ALA A 107 17.49 -5.31 6.07
N CYS A 108 16.95 -4.91 4.92
CA CYS A 108 16.70 -5.82 3.81
C CYS A 108 18.00 -6.40 3.24
N THR A 109 19.06 -5.59 3.16
CA THR A 109 20.37 -6.05 2.67
C THR A 109 20.97 -7.09 3.61
N GLU A 110 20.94 -6.82 4.92
CA GLU A 110 21.40 -7.76 5.96
C GLU A 110 20.58 -9.05 5.96
N PHE A 111 19.25 -8.96 5.87
CA PHE A 111 18.37 -10.13 5.78
C PHE A 111 18.73 -11.03 4.60
N ILE A 112 18.90 -10.46 3.41
CA ILE A 112 19.28 -11.23 2.22
C ILE A 112 20.64 -11.91 2.41
N ALA A 113 21.62 -11.19 2.96
CA ALA A 113 22.96 -11.72 3.16
C ALA A 113 23.02 -12.81 4.25
N LEU A 114 22.38 -12.58 5.40
CA LEU A 114 22.41 -13.50 6.54
C LEU A 114 21.62 -14.79 6.26
N ASP A 115 20.47 -14.67 5.60
CA ASP A 115 19.58 -15.81 5.32
C ASP A 115 19.83 -16.44 3.94
N SER A 116 20.84 -15.94 3.20
CA SER A 116 21.20 -16.39 1.85
C SER A 116 19.99 -16.48 0.91
N ARG A 117 19.18 -15.42 0.87
CA ARG A 117 17.96 -15.36 0.06
C ARG A 117 18.21 -14.70 -1.29
N ALA A 118 17.39 -15.02 -2.28
CA ALA A 118 17.42 -14.35 -3.58
C ALA A 118 16.93 -12.89 -3.45
N PHE A 119 17.50 -11.95 -4.23
CA PHE A 119 17.11 -10.54 -4.18
C PHE A 119 15.65 -10.33 -4.59
N GLU A 120 15.17 -11.16 -5.50
CA GLU A 120 13.81 -11.18 -6.04
C GLU A 120 12.75 -11.42 -4.95
N LEU A 121 13.14 -12.03 -3.81
CA LEU A 121 12.26 -12.23 -2.66
C LEU A 121 11.64 -10.90 -2.19
N LEU A 122 12.40 -9.80 -2.21
CA LEU A 122 11.94 -8.48 -1.76
C LEU A 122 10.90 -7.87 -2.70
N SER A 123 10.85 -8.33 -3.96
CA SER A 123 9.85 -7.92 -4.95
C SER A 123 8.61 -8.81 -4.95
N GLY A 124 8.63 -9.91 -4.19
CA GLY A 124 7.50 -10.83 -4.08
C GLY A 124 6.30 -10.22 -3.37
N GLU A 125 5.10 -10.45 -3.91
CA GLU A 125 3.85 -9.99 -3.29
C GLU A 125 3.64 -10.64 -1.92
N GLY A 126 3.98 -11.92 -1.75
CA GLY A 126 3.88 -12.62 -0.47
C GLY A 126 4.74 -11.99 0.62
N PHE A 127 5.98 -11.60 0.31
CA PHE A 127 6.84 -10.87 1.25
C PHE A 127 6.25 -9.49 1.57
N SER A 128 5.78 -8.75 0.56
CA SER A 128 5.16 -7.42 0.76
C SER A 128 3.94 -7.49 1.67
N ASN A 129 3.04 -8.45 1.43
CA ASN A 129 1.84 -8.67 2.24
C ASN A 129 2.20 -9.04 3.68
N MET A 130 3.22 -9.89 3.87
CA MET A 130 3.71 -10.25 5.20
C MET A 130 4.31 -9.04 5.92
N ALA A 131 5.18 -8.28 5.26
CA ALA A 131 5.83 -7.10 5.84
C ALA A 131 4.81 -6.03 6.23
N GLN A 132 3.80 -5.79 5.38
CA GLN A 132 2.69 -4.91 5.67
C GLN A 132 1.89 -5.39 6.90
N SER A 133 1.58 -6.69 6.98
CA SER A 133 0.87 -7.28 8.13
C SER A 133 1.65 -7.10 9.44
N ILE A 134 2.97 -7.29 9.41
CA ILE A 134 3.85 -7.07 10.57
C ILE A 134 3.86 -5.58 10.95
N PHE A 135 3.98 -4.68 9.96
CA PHE A 135 3.99 -3.24 10.20
C PHE A 135 2.67 -2.74 10.80
N ASP A 136 1.54 -3.25 10.32
CA ASP A 136 0.21 -2.91 10.85
C ASP A 136 0.00 -3.47 12.26
N ALA A 137 0.43 -4.70 12.53
CA ALA A 137 0.47 -5.24 13.89
C ALA A 137 1.33 -4.35 14.82
N GLY A 138 2.44 -3.83 14.29
CA GLY A 138 3.33 -2.86 14.94
C GLY A 138 2.61 -1.65 15.54
N LYS A 139 1.54 -1.17 14.90
CA LYS A 139 0.77 0.02 15.34
C LYS A 139 -0.01 -0.22 16.62
N HIS A 140 -0.27 -1.46 16.98
CA HIS A 140 -1.01 -1.81 18.19
C HIS A 140 -0.15 -1.85 19.45
N PHE A 141 1.18 -1.77 19.30
CA PHE A 141 2.09 -1.78 20.44
C PHE A 141 2.42 -0.37 20.94
N ASN A 142 2.75 -0.27 22.22
CA ASN A 142 3.16 0.99 22.83
C ASN A 142 4.56 1.39 22.30
N PRO A 143 4.79 2.65 21.88
CA PRO A 143 6.11 3.14 21.47
C PRO A 143 7.24 2.91 22.48
N THR A 144 6.94 2.75 23.76
CA THR A 144 7.94 2.48 24.81
C THR A 144 8.11 0.99 25.14
N SER A 145 7.27 0.12 24.58
CA SER A 145 7.35 -1.32 24.83
C SER A 145 8.49 -1.94 24.01
N ASN A 146 9.35 -2.70 24.69
CA ASN A 146 10.41 -3.46 24.03
C ASN A 146 9.84 -4.80 23.58
N ILE A 147 9.35 -4.86 22.35
CA ILE A 147 8.70 -6.06 21.80
C ILE A 147 9.77 -7.02 21.31
N ASN A 148 9.71 -8.26 21.77
CA ASN A 148 10.50 -9.33 21.21
C ASN A 148 9.83 -9.85 19.94
N VAL A 149 10.40 -9.53 18.77
CA VAL A 149 9.86 -9.95 17.46
C VAL A 149 9.73 -11.48 17.34
N LYS A 150 10.55 -12.25 18.08
CA LYS A 150 10.48 -13.72 18.10
C LYS A 150 9.20 -14.28 18.70
N GLU A 151 8.50 -13.51 19.53
CA GLU A 151 7.20 -13.92 20.09
C GLU A 151 6.06 -13.69 19.10
N PHE A 152 6.27 -12.80 18.13
CA PHE A 152 5.28 -12.47 17.11
C PHE A 152 5.38 -13.35 15.87
N ILE A 153 6.60 -13.72 15.47
CA ILE A 153 6.82 -14.55 14.28
C ILE A 153 6.61 -16.04 14.66
N PRO A 154 5.65 -16.74 14.04
CA PRO A 154 5.40 -18.14 14.33
C PRO A 154 6.60 -19.01 13.94
N SER A 155 6.79 -20.12 14.67
CA SER A 155 7.85 -21.08 14.37
C SER A 155 7.63 -21.76 13.01
N PRO A 156 8.70 -22.28 12.37
CA PRO A 156 8.58 -23.02 11.11
C PRO A 156 7.61 -24.21 11.19
N VAL A 157 7.55 -24.89 12.34
CA VAL A 157 6.63 -26.00 12.59
C VAL A 157 5.17 -25.52 12.59
N THR A 158 4.90 -24.37 13.20
CA THR A 158 3.56 -23.78 13.19
C THR A 158 3.13 -23.42 11.77
N ILE A 159 4.02 -22.80 10.98
CA ILE A 159 3.75 -22.48 9.58
C ILE A 159 3.54 -23.74 8.73
N SER A 160 4.36 -24.77 8.91
CA SER A 160 4.19 -26.04 8.21
C SER A 160 2.80 -26.64 8.44
N ARG A 161 2.31 -26.68 9.70
CA ARG A 161 0.94 -27.17 9.95
C ARG A 161 -0.14 -26.30 9.31
N HIS A 162 0.08 -24.99 9.25
CA HIS A 162 -0.88 -24.07 8.64
C HIS A 162 -0.88 -24.16 7.12
N ILE A 163 0.26 -24.46 6.49
CA ILE A 163 0.34 -24.62 5.03
C ILE A 163 -0.44 -25.85 4.58
N ASP A 164 -0.41 -26.94 5.35
CA ASP A 164 -1.18 -28.15 5.06
C ASP A 164 -2.69 -27.87 5.14
N ASN A 165 -3.14 -27.17 6.18
CA ASN A 165 -4.54 -26.76 6.32
C ASN A 165 -4.99 -25.82 5.18
N LEU A 166 -4.12 -24.88 4.79
CA LEU A 166 -4.40 -23.97 3.68
C LEU A 166 -4.47 -24.72 2.36
N TYR A 167 -3.56 -25.67 2.14
CA TYR A 167 -3.53 -26.55 0.98
C TYR A 167 -4.82 -27.37 0.90
N GLU A 168 -5.21 -28.08 1.95
CA GLU A 168 -6.43 -28.91 1.95
C GLU A 168 -7.70 -28.08 1.71
N LYS A 169 -7.77 -26.88 2.29
CA LYS A 169 -8.85 -25.93 2.02
C LYS A 169 -8.90 -25.55 0.54
N LYS A 170 -7.76 -25.12 -0.02
CA LYS A 170 -7.68 -24.69 -1.42
C LYS A 170 -7.89 -25.83 -2.42
N LYS A 171 -7.40 -27.02 -2.07
CA LYS A 171 -7.64 -28.26 -2.83
C LYS A 171 -9.11 -28.59 -2.85
N SER A 172 -9.80 -28.55 -1.72
CA SER A 172 -11.25 -28.80 -1.64
C SER A 172 -12.06 -27.83 -2.51
N GLU A 173 -11.72 -26.54 -2.47
CA GLU A 173 -12.30 -25.50 -3.35
C GLU A 173 -12.07 -25.85 -4.84
N LEU A 174 -10.86 -26.29 -5.20
CA LEU A 174 -10.52 -26.69 -6.56
C LEU A 174 -11.26 -27.96 -7.01
N VAL A 175 -11.37 -28.99 -6.17
CA VAL A 175 -12.12 -30.22 -6.49
C VAL A 175 -13.59 -29.93 -6.77
N GLN A 176 -14.19 -29.04 -5.97
CA GLN A 176 -15.56 -28.59 -6.22
C GLN A 176 -15.66 -27.83 -7.54
N PHE A 177 -14.69 -26.98 -7.87
CA PHE A 177 -14.62 -26.29 -9.16
C PHE A 177 -14.49 -27.30 -10.33
N CYS A 178 -13.61 -28.29 -10.21
CA CYS A 178 -13.41 -29.37 -11.19
C CYS A 178 -14.66 -30.21 -11.45
N SER A 179 -15.46 -30.46 -10.42
CA SER A 179 -16.69 -31.25 -10.56
C SER A 179 -17.72 -30.61 -11.49
N ASN A 180 -17.66 -29.29 -11.67
CA ASN A 180 -18.57 -28.55 -12.55
C ASN A 180 -18.03 -28.37 -13.98
N MET A 181 -16.78 -28.78 -14.24
CA MET A 181 -16.14 -28.61 -15.54
C MET A 181 -16.55 -29.70 -16.52
N LYS A 182 -17.08 -29.30 -17.68
CA LYS A 182 -17.42 -30.22 -18.78
C LYS A 182 -16.24 -30.56 -19.67
N THR A 183 -15.34 -29.59 -19.87
CA THR A 183 -14.19 -29.69 -20.76
C THR A 183 -12.97 -29.12 -20.07
N TYR A 184 -11.83 -29.78 -20.24
CA TYR A 184 -10.56 -29.31 -19.73
C TYR A 184 -9.43 -29.95 -20.54
N CYS A 185 -8.24 -29.37 -20.41
CA CYS A 185 -6.99 -29.90 -20.93
C CYS A 185 -6.02 -30.10 -19.78
N ILE A 186 -5.29 -31.23 -19.81
CA ILE A 186 -4.20 -31.50 -18.88
C ILE A 186 -2.90 -31.38 -19.66
N ILE A 187 -1.99 -30.59 -19.11
CA ILE A 187 -0.62 -30.45 -19.60
C ILE A 187 0.27 -31.17 -18.60
N CYS A 188 1.07 -32.10 -19.12
CA CYS A 188 2.07 -32.82 -18.34
C CYS A 188 3.45 -32.43 -18.87
N ASP A 189 4.32 -31.95 -17.99
CA ASP A 189 5.71 -31.65 -18.32
C ASP A 189 6.60 -32.62 -17.55
N PHE A 190 7.34 -33.47 -18.24
CA PHE A 190 8.24 -34.46 -17.64
C PHE A 190 9.69 -34.03 -17.81
N TRP A 191 10.44 -33.99 -16.72
CA TRP A 191 11.87 -33.74 -16.77
C TRP A 191 12.60 -34.56 -15.72
N THR A 192 13.87 -34.84 -15.99
CA THR A 192 14.80 -35.43 -15.02
C THR A 192 15.75 -34.35 -14.55
N GLU A 193 15.76 -34.10 -13.24
CA GLU A 193 16.68 -33.17 -12.61
C GLU A 193 18.08 -33.81 -12.63
N ARG A 194 19.05 -33.11 -13.25
CA ARG A 194 20.35 -33.70 -13.61
C ARG A 194 21.24 -33.99 -12.41
N PHE A 195 21.13 -33.21 -11.33
CA PHE A 195 22.02 -33.32 -10.17
C PHE A 195 21.61 -34.45 -9.22
N THR A 196 20.31 -34.64 -9.01
CA THR A 196 19.72 -35.66 -8.14
C THR A 196 19.35 -36.93 -8.90
N GLY A 197 19.19 -36.84 -10.24
CA GLY A 197 18.72 -37.94 -11.08
C GLY A 197 17.23 -38.25 -10.91
N LEU A 198 16.51 -37.45 -10.12
CA LEU A 198 15.09 -37.63 -9.87
C LEU A 198 14.27 -37.15 -11.06
N SER A 199 13.29 -37.95 -11.47
CA SER A 199 12.34 -37.58 -12.51
C SER A 199 11.09 -36.97 -11.88
N TYR A 200 10.54 -35.95 -12.51
CA TYR A 200 9.37 -35.22 -12.06
C TYR A 200 8.35 -35.09 -13.18
N CYS A 201 7.10 -34.90 -12.80
CA CYS A 201 6.00 -34.53 -13.66
C CYS A 201 5.30 -33.29 -13.10
N GLY A 202 5.34 -32.20 -13.86
CA GLY A 202 4.52 -31.01 -13.64
C GLY A 202 3.15 -31.22 -14.27
N LEU A 203 2.09 -31.20 -13.46
CA LEU A 203 0.71 -31.32 -13.92
C LEU A 203 0.02 -29.96 -13.84
N ALA A 204 -0.51 -29.50 -14.97
CA ALA A 204 -1.32 -28.30 -15.05
C ALA A 204 -2.66 -28.56 -15.73
N LEU A 205 -3.71 -27.96 -15.17
CA LEU A 205 -5.07 -28.00 -15.66
C LEU A 205 -5.42 -26.68 -16.34
N ARG A 206 -5.93 -26.76 -17.57
CA ARG A 206 -6.48 -25.63 -18.31
C ARG A 206 -7.96 -25.82 -18.58
N HIS A 207 -8.73 -24.77 -18.31
CA HIS A 207 -10.17 -24.75 -18.57
C HIS A 207 -10.57 -23.38 -19.12
N VAL A 208 -11.41 -23.39 -20.15
CA VAL A 208 -12.09 -22.18 -20.64
C VAL A 208 -13.53 -22.27 -20.22
N SER A 209 -13.95 -21.33 -19.40
CA SER A 209 -15.32 -21.27 -18.89
C SER A 209 -16.30 -20.73 -19.95
N VAL A 210 -17.59 -20.79 -19.63
CA VAL A 210 -18.67 -20.32 -20.52
C VAL A 210 -18.57 -18.81 -20.81
N ASP A 211 -18.02 -18.04 -19.86
CA ASP A 211 -17.70 -16.61 -20.00
C ASP A 211 -16.34 -16.35 -20.70
N PHE A 212 -15.78 -17.35 -21.39
CA PHE A 212 -14.50 -17.25 -22.12
C PHE A 212 -13.30 -16.86 -21.25
N LYS A 213 -13.37 -17.11 -19.95
CA LYS A 213 -12.25 -16.89 -19.04
C LYS A 213 -11.35 -18.11 -19.00
N LEU A 214 -10.06 -17.90 -19.26
CA LEU A 214 -9.05 -18.93 -19.16
C LEU A 214 -8.63 -19.11 -17.70
N TYR A 215 -8.79 -20.33 -17.22
CA TYR A 215 -8.29 -20.78 -15.92
C TYR A 215 -7.10 -21.70 -16.14
N ASN A 216 -5.99 -21.40 -15.44
CA ASN A 216 -4.78 -22.19 -15.41
C ASN A 216 -4.48 -22.56 -13.96
N PHE A 217 -4.55 -23.83 -13.62
CA PHE A 217 -4.22 -24.34 -12.29
C PHE A 217 -3.00 -25.24 -12.38
N ILE A 218 -2.04 -25.05 -11.48
CA ILE A 218 -0.98 -26.02 -11.24
C ILE A 218 -1.54 -27.04 -10.27
N LEU A 219 -1.67 -28.29 -10.71
CA LEU A 219 -2.14 -29.37 -9.86
C LEU A 219 -1.01 -29.87 -8.96
N GLY A 220 0.19 -30.02 -9.51
CA GLY A 220 1.35 -30.40 -8.71
C GLY A 220 2.63 -30.51 -9.52
N CYS A 221 3.73 -30.62 -8.79
CA CYS A 221 5.02 -31.10 -9.27
C CYS A 221 5.30 -32.38 -8.48
N VAL A 222 5.16 -33.53 -9.12
CA VAL A 222 5.14 -34.83 -8.47
C VAL A 222 6.34 -35.64 -8.92
N LEU A 223 6.96 -36.37 -8.00
CA LEU A 223 8.02 -37.31 -8.35
C LEU A 223 7.46 -38.38 -9.29
N TYR A 224 8.17 -38.63 -10.38
CA TYR A 224 7.88 -39.72 -11.31
C TYR A 224 8.87 -40.85 -11.05
N ASP A 225 8.45 -41.82 -10.25
CA ASP A 225 9.26 -42.94 -9.78
C ASP A 225 9.06 -44.23 -10.60
N VAL A 226 8.38 -44.13 -11.74
CA VAL A 226 8.13 -45.28 -12.62
C VAL A 226 9.35 -45.56 -13.51
N GLU A 227 9.75 -46.84 -13.56
CA GLU A 227 11.00 -47.28 -14.22
C GLU A 227 11.14 -46.90 -15.70
N SER A 228 10.02 -46.68 -16.42
CA SER A 228 10.06 -46.28 -17.83
C SER A 228 8.94 -45.32 -18.20
N GLN A 229 9.27 -44.33 -19.02
CA GLN A 229 8.33 -43.37 -19.63
C GLN A 229 7.55 -43.98 -20.82
N SER A 230 7.05 -45.21 -20.65
CA SER A 230 6.13 -45.78 -21.63
C SER A 230 4.79 -45.04 -21.60
N GLY A 231 4.10 -44.97 -22.73
CA GLY A 231 2.81 -44.29 -22.81
C GLY A 231 1.77 -44.84 -21.83
N SER A 232 1.80 -46.15 -21.54
CA SER A 232 0.94 -46.78 -20.54
C SER A 232 1.27 -46.33 -19.11
N ASN A 233 2.56 -46.26 -18.77
CA ASN A 233 3.00 -45.85 -17.44
C ASN A 233 2.68 -44.38 -17.19
N ILE A 234 2.90 -43.51 -18.18
CA ILE A 234 2.52 -42.11 -18.09
C ILE A 234 1.01 -41.98 -17.93
N ARG A 235 0.21 -42.73 -18.71
CA ARG A 235 -1.25 -42.69 -18.60
C ARG A 235 -1.72 -43.08 -17.20
N MET A 236 -1.22 -44.19 -16.66
CA MET A 236 -1.58 -44.66 -15.32
C MET A 236 -1.22 -43.63 -14.25
N PHE A 237 0.00 -43.09 -14.30
CA PHE A 237 0.46 -42.06 -13.38
C PHE A 237 -0.43 -40.81 -13.42
N VAL A 238 -0.75 -40.31 -14.62
CA VAL A 238 -1.61 -39.13 -14.76
C VAL A 238 -3.02 -39.40 -14.26
N ASP A 239 -3.62 -40.56 -14.59
CA ASP A 239 -4.95 -40.92 -14.10
C ASP A 239 -5.00 -41.02 -12.57
N GLU A 240 -3.93 -41.55 -11.94
CA GLU A 240 -3.78 -41.56 -10.48
C GLU A 240 -3.76 -40.14 -9.90
N GLN A 241 -2.94 -39.23 -10.47
CA GLN A 241 -2.88 -37.85 -9.99
C GLN A 241 -4.22 -37.10 -10.19
N LEU A 242 -4.91 -37.32 -11.31
CA LEU A 242 -6.21 -36.73 -11.59
C LEU A 242 -7.31 -37.28 -10.68
N SER A 243 -7.17 -38.50 -10.17
CA SER A 243 -8.10 -39.08 -9.20
C SER A 243 -8.18 -38.28 -7.90
N LEU A 244 -7.06 -37.71 -7.48
CA LEU A 244 -6.97 -36.85 -6.28
C LEU A 244 -7.82 -35.58 -6.41
N TYR A 245 -8.19 -35.21 -7.64
CA TYR A 245 -9.04 -34.07 -7.94
C TYR A 245 -10.46 -34.45 -8.38
N GLY A 246 -10.84 -35.73 -8.30
CA GLY A 246 -12.15 -36.23 -8.73
C GLY A 246 -12.33 -36.29 -10.25
N MET A 247 -11.26 -36.23 -11.04
CA MET A 247 -11.32 -36.05 -12.50
C MET A 247 -11.28 -37.36 -13.32
N TYR A 248 -11.67 -38.48 -12.71
CA TYR A 248 -11.45 -39.87 -13.19
C TYR A 248 -12.09 -40.26 -14.54
N ARG A 249 -12.96 -39.43 -15.15
CA ARG A 249 -13.86 -39.89 -16.22
C ARG A 249 -13.90 -39.06 -17.50
N HIS A 250 -13.15 -37.95 -17.62
CA HIS A 250 -13.37 -36.99 -18.72
C HIS A 250 -12.12 -36.64 -19.54
N CYS A 251 -10.94 -37.14 -19.19
CA CYS A 251 -9.71 -36.84 -19.93
C CYS A 251 -9.58 -37.74 -21.17
N ARG A 252 -10.25 -37.31 -22.26
CA ARG A 252 -10.21 -38.01 -23.57
C ARG A 252 -8.89 -37.81 -24.33
N TYR A 253 -8.11 -36.80 -23.98
CA TYR A 253 -6.83 -36.51 -24.63
C TYR A 253 -5.81 -36.01 -23.59
N ILE A 254 -4.67 -36.70 -23.50
CA ILE A 254 -3.46 -36.21 -22.84
C ILE A 254 -2.57 -35.75 -23.98
N GLN A 255 -2.23 -34.46 -24.02
CA GLN A 255 -1.24 -33.94 -24.97
C GLN A 255 0.12 -33.94 -24.27
N PHE A 256 1.10 -34.56 -24.92
CA PHE A 256 2.52 -34.56 -24.57
C PHE A 256 3.20 -33.35 -25.21
#